data_AF-A0A3M1TG03-F1
#
_entry.id   AF-A0A3M1TG03-F1
#
_cell.length_a   1.000
_cell.length_b   1.000
_cell.length_c   1.000
_cell.angle_alpha   90.00
_cell.angle_beta   90.00
_cell.angle_gamma   90.00
#
_symmetry.space_group_name_H-M   'P 1'
#
loop_
_entity.id
_entity.type
_entity.pdbx_description
1 polymer ?
#
loop_
_entity_poly.entity_id
_entity_poly.type
_entity_poly.pdbx_seq_one_letter_code
_entity_poly.pdbx_strand_id
1 'polypeptide(L)'
;MSDANDTKGRSRPRRDPNQPLPKRARPRGRLLRTVAFGVVLVAAALIVGYSLQVGKWPWEWGEAEGSGFVEYSRERFVDMGERLRDIDWSKLGEKTRKLWDRVPELERRLEEKLARLSRERGAAPAQPGAAGQGSGKEGPPDAAVPPPSELELGCRAMRDGVRHYRAGLRDQAELKRARACFERAQEHLERAQAEAKDEAERAEVSGYLQENQRYLYDCVKLEKVGG
;
A
#
# COMPACT_ATOMS: atom_id res chain seq x y z
N MET A 1 40.32 32.46 -49.40
CA MET A 1 39.17 32.33 -50.33
C MET A 1 38.35 31.16 -49.79
N SER A 2 37.40 31.46 -48.89
CA SER A 2 35.95 31.49 -49.20
C SER A 2 35.41 30.05 -49.31
N ASP A 3 34.45 29.54 -48.52
CA ASP A 3 33.32 30.16 -47.87
C ASP A 3 32.87 29.41 -46.61
N ALA A 4 32.25 30.18 -45.70
CA ALA A 4 31.45 29.70 -44.58
C ALA A 4 30.12 29.10 -45.08
N ASN A 5 29.57 28.11 -44.38
CA ASN A 5 28.12 27.96 -44.34
C ASN A 5 27.61 27.42 -43.00
N ASP A 6 26.92 28.34 -42.32
CA ASP A 6 25.97 28.17 -41.22
C ASP A 6 25.01 26.99 -41.43
N THR A 7 24.81 26.15 -40.40
CA THR A 7 23.55 25.42 -40.24
C THR A 7 22.99 25.63 -38.84
N LYS A 8 22.33 26.79 -38.69
CA LYS A 8 21.40 27.10 -37.61
C LYS A 8 20.19 26.14 -37.62
N GLY A 9 19.82 25.67 -36.43
CA GLY A 9 18.43 25.47 -35.99
C GLY A 9 17.55 24.51 -36.80
N ARG A 10 17.63 23.20 -36.53
CA ARG A 10 16.52 22.29 -36.84
C ARG A 10 15.40 22.48 -35.81
N SER A 11 14.39 23.27 -36.19
CA SER A 11 13.13 23.36 -35.46
C SER A 11 12.42 21.99 -35.47
N ARG A 12 12.05 21.49 -34.29
CA ARG A 12 11.23 20.29 -34.16
C ARG A 12 9.83 20.58 -34.74
N PRO A 13 9.25 19.67 -35.53
CA PRO A 13 7.90 19.89 -36.07
C PRO A 13 6.89 20.02 -34.93
N ARG A 14 6.19 21.16 -34.92
CA ARG A 14 5.15 21.51 -33.95
C ARG A 14 3.99 20.54 -34.15
N ARG A 15 3.67 19.76 -33.12
CA ARG A 15 2.61 18.74 -33.14
C ARG A 15 1.25 19.41 -33.37
N ASP A 16 0.48 18.86 -34.31
CA ASP A 16 -0.86 19.33 -34.66
C ASP A 16 -1.81 19.23 -33.45
N PRO A 17 -2.44 20.34 -33.01
CA PRO A 17 -3.35 20.37 -31.87
C PRO A 17 -4.58 19.47 -32.00
N ASN A 18 -4.93 19.04 -33.21
CA ASN A 18 -6.13 18.24 -33.47
C ASN A 18 -5.87 16.74 -33.65
N GLN A 19 -4.63 16.26 -33.43
CA GLN A 19 -4.39 14.82 -33.45
C GLN A 19 -4.96 14.13 -32.20
N PRO A 20 -5.87 13.15 -32.34
CA PRO A 20 -6.32 12.36 -31.21
C PRO A 20 -5.14 11.63 -30.57
N LEU A 21 -4.98 11.81 -29.26
CA LEU A 21 -3.89 11.20 -28.49
C LEU A 21 -3.94 9.66 -28.65
N PRO A 22 -2.80 8.99 -28.91
CA PRO A 22 -2.77 7.54 -28.90
C PRO A 22 -3.17 7.06 -27.50
N LYS A 23 -4.23 6.25 -27.43
CA LYS A 23 -4.74 5.66 -26.18
C LYS A 23 -3.59 4.92 -25.49
N ARG A 24 -3.05 5.47 -24.40
CA ARG A 24 -2.03 4.81 -23.58
C ARG A 24 -2.58 3.47 -23.09
N ALA A 25 -1.97 2.38 -23.54
CA ALA A 25 -2.24 1.05 -23.01
C ALA A 25 -1.97 1.06 -21.49
N ARG A 26 -2.98 0.73 -20.68
CA ARG A 26 -2.86 0.64 -19.22
C ARG A 26 -1.80 -0.41 -18.87
N PRO A 27 -0.87 -0.15 -17.93
CA PRO A 27 0.16 -1.11 -17.55
C PRO A 27 -0.44 -2.18 -16.64
N ARG A 28 -1.17 -3.14 -17.23
CA ARG A 28 -1.71 -4.33 -16.55
C ARG A 28 -0.63 -5.16 -15.84
N GLY A 29 0.64 -5.00 -16.21
CA GLY A 29 1.76 -5.75 -15.64
C GLY A 29 2.15 -5.39 -14.20
N ARG A 30 1.82 -4.18 -13.68
CA ARG A 30 2.20 -3.82 -12.29
C ARG A 30 1.30 -4.47 -11.24
N LEU A 31 -0.01 -4.53 -11.49
CA LEU A 31 -0.95 -5.19 -10.57
C LEU A 31 -0.66 -6.70 -10.49
N LEU A 32 -0.35 -7.32 -11.64
CA LEU A 32 0.03 -8.74 -11.71
C LEU A 32 1.30 -9.02 -10.89
N ARG A 33 2.28 -8.10 -10.91
CA ARG A 33 3.51 -8.23 -10.11
C ARG A 33 3.25 -8.15 -8.61
N THR A 34 2.39 -7.23 -8.16
CA THR A 34 2.08 -7.11 -6.72
C THR A 34 1.35 -8.35 -6.21
N VAL A 35 0.37 -8.85 -6.98
CA VAL A 35 -0.34 -10.10 -6.65
C VAL A 35 0.63 -11.28 -6.66
N ALA A 36 1.48 -11.39 -7.68
CA ALA A 36 2.49 -12.45 -7.74
C ALA A 36 3.45 -12.38 -6.54
N PHE A 37 3.87 -11.20 -6.13
CA PHE A 37 4.74 -11.02 -4.97
C PHE A 37 4.06 -11.44 -3.66
N GLY A 38 2.77 -11.11 -3.49
CA GLY A 38 1.97 -11.58 -2.36
C GLY A 38 1.86 -13.11 -2.32
N VAL A 39 1.61 -13.74 -3.47
CA VAL A 39 1.55 -15.21 -3.59
C VAL A 39 2.90 -15.84 -3.24
N VAL A 40 4.00 -15.26 -3.71
CA VAL A 40 5.36 -15.74 -3.40
C VAL A 40 5.66 -15.63 -1.91
N LEU A 41 5.26 -14.54 -1.24
CA LEU A 41 5.46 -14.40 0.21
C LEU A 41 4.67 -15.44 1.01
N VAL A 42 3.41 -15.70 0.62
CA VAL A 42 2.60 -16.73 1.27
C VAL A 42 3.19 -18.12 1.05
N ALA A 43 3.63 -18.42 -0.17
CA ALA A 43 4.32 -19.67 -0.48
C ALA A 43 5.61 -19.81 0.33
N ALA A 44 6.42 -18.75 0.43
CA ALA A 44 7.64 -18.76 1.22
C ALA A 44 7.37 -19.02 2.72
N ALA A 45 6.35 -18.38 3.28
CA ALA A 45 5.95 -18.59 4.67
C ALA A 45 5.51 -20.04 4.94
N LEU A 46 4.73 -20.63 4.03
CA LEU A 46 4.31 -22.03 4.13
C LEU A 46 5.50 -22.99 4.01
N ILE A 47 6.41 -22.74 3.07
CA ILE A 47 7.61 -23.54 2.84
C ILE A 47 8.51 -23.51 4.08
N VAL A 48 8.76 -22.33 4.65
CA VAL A 48 9.56 -22.19 5.87
C VAL A 48 8.89 -22.92 7.04
N GLY A 49 7.58 -22.76 7.22
CA GLY A 49 6.84 -23.43 8.30
C GLY A 49 6.91 -24.95 8.21
N TYR A 50 6.74 -25.51 7.01
CA TYR A 50 6.85 -26.96 6.80
C TYR A 50 8.30 -27.45 6.92
N SER A 51 9.28 -26.68 6.43
CA SER A 51 10.71 -27.01 6.55
C SER A 51 11.15 -27.11 8.01
N LEU A 52 10.64 -26.21 8.87
CA LEU A 52 10.90 -26.25 10.31
C LEU A 52 10.25 -27.47 10.98
N GLN A 53 9.08 -27.91 10.51
CA GLN A 53 8.37 -29.07 11.04
C GLN A 53 9.05 -30.39 10.69
N VAL A 54 9.58 -30.51 9.47
CA VAL A 54 10.24 -31.74 8.98
C VAL A 54 11.76 -31.72 9.25
N GLY A 55 12.32 -30.55 9.58
CA GLY A 55 13.75 -30.35 9.84
C GLY A 55 14.62 -30.39 8.58
N LYS A 56 14.01 -30.26 7.39
CA LYS A 56 14.67 -30.31 6.08
C LYS A 56 14.28 -29.12 5.24
N TRP A 57 15.24 -28.54 4.52
CA TRP A 57 14.98 -27.42 3.61
C TRP A 57 14.34 -27.91 2.30
N PRO A 58 13.63 -27.03 1.54
CA PRO A 58 12.84 -27.45 0.38
C PRO A 58 13.66 -28.04 -0.77
N TRP A 59 14.97 -27.75 -0.84
CA TRP A 59 15.87 -28.39 -1.80
C TRP A 59 16.35 -29.79 -1.36
N GLU A 60 16.00 -30.23 -0.14
CA GLU A 60 16.31 -31.54 0.44
C GLU A 60 15.06 -32.44 0.53
N TRP A 61 13.90 -31.96 0.08
CA TRP A 61 12.66 -32.71 0.10
C TRP A 61 12.68 -33.80 -0.97
N GLY A 62 12.39 -35.04 -0.56
CA GLY A 62 12.08 -36.13 -1.47
C GLY A 62 10.60 -36.10 -1.88
N GLU A 63 10.15 -37.11 -2.61
CA GLU A 63 8.74 -37.23 -3.03
C GLU A 63 7.78 -37.31 -1.85
N ALA A 64 8.18 -37.94 -0.73
CA ALA A 64 7.36 -38.08 0.47
C ALA A 64 7.20 -36.76 1.23
N GLU A 65 8.25 -35.95 1.33
CA GLU A 65 8.18 -34.61 1.93
C GLU A 65 7.45 -33.62 1.00
N GLY A 66 7.57 -33.79 -0.31
CA GLY A 66 6.81 -32.99 -1.28
C GLY A 66 5.30 -33.20 -1.18
N SER A 67 4.83 -34.45 -1.07
CA SER A 67 3.40 -34.73 -0.87
C SER A 67 2.93 -34.27 0.51
N GLY A 68 3.75 -34.46 1.55
CA GLY A 68 3.46 -33.96 2.89
C GLY A 68 3.36 -32.43 2.98
N PHE A 69 4.13 -31.67 2.17
CA PHE A 69 3.99 -30.22 2.06
C PHE A 69 2.63 -29.83 1.47
N VAL A 70 2.17 -30.54 0.44
CA VAL A 70 0.87 -30.28 -0.20
C VAL A 70 -0.25 -30.51 0.80
N GLU A 71 -0.22 -31.61 1.56
CA GLU A 71 -1.19 -31.87 2.63
C GLU A 71 -1.12 -30.82 3.74
N TYR A 72 0.08 -30.50 4.23
CA TYR A 72 0.30 -29.45 5.22
C TYR A 72 -0.28 -28.11 4.77
N SER A 73 -0.01 -27.69 3.53
CA SER A 73 -0.52 -26.44 2.99
C SER A 73 -2.04 -26.46 2.90
N ARG A 74 -2.64 -27.57 2.46
CA ARG A 74 -4.10 -27.75 2.37
C ARG A 74 -4.75 -27.67 3.75
N GLU A 75 -4.20 -28.36 4.75
CA GLU A 75 -4.66 -28.29 6.14
C GLU A 75 -4.58 -26.87 6.69
N ARG A 76 -3.48 -26.15 6.44
CA ARG A 76 -3.35 -24.74 6.86
C ARG A 76 -4.38 -23.83 6.21
N PHE A 77 -4.73 -24.05 4.94
CA PHE A 77 -5.79 -23.28 4.29
C PHE A 77 -7.18 -23.61 4.82
N VAL A 78 -7.47 -24.89 5.11
CA VAL A 78 -8.73 -25.32 5.71
C VAL A 78 -8.86 -24.76 7.13
N ASP A 79 -7.85 -24.94 7.97
CA ASP A 79 -7.79 -24.40 9.34
C ASP A 79 -7.93 -22.87 9.34
N MET A 80 -7.28 -22.17 8.40
CA MET A 80 -7.45 -20.71 8.28
C MET A 80 -8.88 -20.31 7.86
N GLY A 81 -9.53 -21.12 7.03
CA GLY A 81 -10.92 -20.95 6.59
C GLY A 81 -11.95 -21.28 7.67
N GLU A 82 -11.74 -22.34 8.45
CA GLU A 82 -12.57 -22.70 9.61
C GLU A 82 -12.46 -21.65 10.70
N ARG A 83 -11.24 -21.21 11.02
CA ARG A 83 -11.03 -20.07 11.92
C ARG A 83 -11.68 -18.77 11.44
N LEU A 84 -11.99 -18.63 10.14
CA LEU A 84 -12.67 -17.43 9.60
C LEU A 84 -14.19 -17.54 9.84
N ARG A 85 -14.71 -18.77 9.85
CA ARG A 85 -16.10 -19.08 10.21
C ARG A 85 -16.35 -19.02 11.71
N ASP A 86 -15.36 -19.35 12.53
CA ASP A 86 -15.47 -19.37 13.99
C ASP A 86 -15.38 -17.99 14.66
N ILE A 87 -15.23 -16.92 13.87
CA ILE A 87 -15.34 -15.56 14.41
C ILE A 87 -16.78 -15.38 14.91
N ASP A 88 -16.95 -15.24 16.22
CA ASP A 88 -18.26 -15.03 16.84
C ASP A 88 -18.78 -13.61 16.56
N TRP A 89 -19.31 -13.43 15.35
CA TRP A 89 -19.89 -12.17 14.88
C TRP A 89 -21.07 -11.70 15.74
N SER A 90 -21.71 -12.60 16.50
CA SER A 90 -22.81 -12.25 17.39
C SER A 90 -22.33 -11.39 18.58
N LYS A 91 -21.11 -11.66 19.08
CA LYS A 91 -20.47 -10.86 20.14
C LYS A 91 -19.84 -9.57 19.61
N LEU A 92 -19.29 -9.59 18.40
CA LEU A 92 -18.62 -8.42 17.80
C LEU A 92 -19.63 -7.40 17.28
N GLY A 93 -20.78 -7.86 16.80
CA GLY A 93 -21.89 -7.05 16.31
C GLY A 93 -21.82 -6.74 14.81
N GLU A 94 -22.98 -6.42 14.23
CA GLU A 94 -23.16 -6.26 12.79
C GLU A 94 -22.35 -5.12 12.18
N LYS A 95 -22.08 -4.05 12.95
CA LYS A 95 -21.28 -2.91 12.50
C LYS A 95 -19.82 -3.29 12.24
N THR A 96 -19.23 -4.08 13.14
CA THR A 96 -17.85 -4.59 13.02
C THR A 96 -17.74 -5.53 11.82
N ARG A 97 -18.73 -6.41 11.63
CA ARG A 97 -18.80 -7.26 10.43
C ARG A 97 -18.85 -6.44 9.13
N LYS A 98 -19.70 -5.41 9.07
CA LYS A 98 -19.79 -4.52 7.89
C LYS A 98 -18.48 -3.77 7.61
N LEU A 99 -17.76 -3.35 8.66
CA LEU A 99 -16.43 -2.74 8.50
C LEU A 99 -15.41 -3.77 7.98
N TRP A 100 -15.40 -4.97 8.56
CA TRP A 100 -14.51 -6.04 8.15
C TRP A 100 -14.75 -6.48 6.69
N ASP A 101 -16.00 -6.61 6.27
CA ASP A 101 -16.37 -6.95 4.89
C ASP A 101 -15.94 -5.86 3.88
N ARG A 102 -15.83 -4.60 4.32
CA ARG A 102 -15.40 -3.46 3.51
C ARG A 102 -13.88 -3.29 3.42
N VAL A 103 -13.11 -3.98 4.25
CA VAL A 103 -11.64 -3.90 4.28
C VAL A 103 -11.00 -4.10 2.88
N PRO A 104 -11.36 -5.12 2.09
CA PRO A 104 -10.73 -5.35 0.78
C PRO A 104 -10.96 -4.20 -0.20
N GLU A 105 -12.16 -3.59 -0.16
CA GLU A 105 -12.49 -2.46 -1.01
C GLU A 105 -11.71 -1.21 -0.59
N LEU A 106 -11.64 -0.96 0.72
CA LEU A 106 -10.90 0.16 1.29
C LEU A 106 -9.39 0.05 1.01
N GLU A 107 -8.81 -1.13 1.21
CA GLU A 107 -7.40 -1.38 0.92
C GLU A 107 -7.08 -1.07 -0.55
N ARG A 108 -7.92 -1.55 -1.48
CA ARG A 108 -7.77 -1.24 -2.91
C ARG A 108 -7.86 0.26 -3.17
N ARG A 109 -8.83 0.96 -2.58
CA ARG A 109 -9.00 2.41 -2.74
C ARG A 109 -7.77 3.18 -2.25
N LEU A 110 -7.23 2.80 -1.09
CA LEU A 110 -6.03 3.40 -0.52
C LEU A 110 -4.80 3.12 -1.39
N GLU A 111 -4.63 1.89 -1.89
CA GLU A 111 -3.54 1.55 -2.81
C GLU A 111 -3.60 2.35 -4.12
N GLU A 112 -4.80 2.49 -4.70
CA GLU A 112 -5.02 3.31 -5.89
C GLU A 112 -4.70 4.79 -5.64
N LYS A 113 -5.11 5.33 -4.48
CA LYS A 113 -4.81 6.70 -4.08
C LYS A 113 -3.31 6.91 -3.87
N LEU A 114 -2.64 6.00 -3.17
CA LEU A 114 -1.19 6.04 -2.97
C LEU A 114 -0.42 5.93 -4.29
N ALA A 115 -0.86 5.07 -5.20
CA ALA A 115 -0.30 4.97 -6.54
C ALA A 115 -0.52 6.23 -7.37
N ARG A 116 -1.61 6.96 -7.14
CA ARG A 116 -1.86 8.27 -7.76
C ARG A 116 -0.94 9.35 -7.18
N LEU A 117 -0.91 9.50 -5.86
CA LEU A 117 -0.08 10.50 -5.16
C LEU A 117 1.41 10.31 -5.46
N SER A 118 1.91 9.07 -5.42
CA SER A 118 3.31 8.77 -5.77
C SER A 118 3.65 9.08 -7.23
N ARG A 119 2.69 8.92 -8.17
CA ARG A 119 2.88 9.32 -9.58
C ARG A 119 2.87 10.82 -9.75
N GLU A 120 1.97 11.53 -9.07
CA GLU A 120 1.92 12.99 -9.08
C GLU A 120 3.22 13.57 -8.51
N ARG A 121 3.75 12.95 -7.44
CA ARG A 121 5.06 13.28 -6.86
C ARG A 121 6.23 13.01 -7.80
N GLY A 122 6.23 11.88 -8.49
CA GLY A 122 7.27 11.53 -9.48
C GLY A 122 7.17 12.28 -10.80
N ALA A 123 6.01 12.88 -11.11
CA ALA A 123 5.78 13.72 -12.28
C ALA A 123 5.98 15.22 -12.01
N ALA A 124 6.09 15.62 -10.74
CA ALA A 124 6.39 16.98 -10.36
C ALA A 124 7.83 17.32 -10.79
N PRO A 125 8.06 18.44 -11.50
CA PRO A 125 9.41 18.89 -11.79
C PRO A 125 10.15 19.15 -10.46
N ALA A 126 11.39 18.69 -10.37
CA ALA A 126 12.26 18.94 -9.21
C ALA A 126 12.24 20.44 -8.89
N GLN A 127 11.76 20.81 -7.69
CA GLN A 127 11.76 22.20 -7.26
C GLN A 127 13.22 22.66 -7.10
N PRO A 128 13.67 23.70 -7.82
CA PRO A 128 14.97 24.30 -7.59
C PRO A 128 14.83 25.26 -6.40
N GLY A 129 15.17 24.82 -5.19
CA GLY A 129 14.95 25.70 -4.04
C GLY A 129 15.29 25.19 -2.64
N ALA A 130 16.29 24.32 -2.48
CA ALA A 130 16.86 24.05 -1.16
C ALA A 130 18.40 24.09 -1.24
N ALA A 131 18.93 25.26 -1.59
CA ALA A 131 20.33 25.58 -1.36
C ALA A 131 20.48 26.03 0.10
N GLY A 132 21.12 25.19 0.91
CA GLY A 132 21.44 25.46 2.31
C GLY A 132 22.62 24.61 2.77
N GLN A 133 23.81 24.94 2.25
CA GLN A 133 25.17 24.74 2.77
C GLN A 133 25.52 23.44 3.55
N GLY A 134 26.42 22.64 2.97
CA GLY A 134 27.13 21.55 3.66
C GLY A 134 28.01 20.71 2.75
N SER A 135 29.17 21.27 2.39
CA SER A 135 30.42 20.67 1.88
C SER A 135 30.50 19.15 1.62
N GLY A 136 30.80 18.79 0.36
CA GLY A 136 31.88 17.83 0.04
C GLY A 136 31.51 16.39 -0.36
N LYS A 137 31.94 16.06 -1.59
CA LYS A 137 32.10 14.74 -2.24
C LYS A 137 30.93 14.13 -3.01
N GLU A 138 31.33 13.69 -4.21
CA GLU A 138 30.58 13.24 -5.38
C GLU A 138 29.79 11.94 -5.18
N GLY A 139 28.58 11.93 -5.73
CA GLY A 139 27.77 10.76 -6.09
C GLY A 139 26.72 11.21 -7.13
N PRO A 140 26.24 10.35 -8.04
CA PRO A 140 25.35 10.75 -9.14
C PRO A 140 24.03 11.33 -8.61
N PRO A 141 23.28 12.14 -9.38
CA PRO A 141 22.07 12.76 -8.88
C PRO A 141 21.00 11.67 -8.75
N ASP A 142 20.92 11.09 -7.55
CA ASP A 142 19.65 10.59 -7.05
C ASP A 142 18.70 11.77 -7.19
N ALA A 143 17.83 11.73 -8.20
CA ALA A 143 16.76 12.68 -8.35
C ALA A 143 15.96 12.59 -7.06
N ALA A 144 16.24 13.52 -6.14
CA ALA A 144 15.70 13.53 -4.79
C ALA A 144 14.19 13.52 -4.92
N VAL A 145 13.61 12.33 -4.74
CA VAL A 145 12.16 12.15 -4.80
C VAL A 145 11.61 13.06 -3.72
N PRO A 146 10.69 13.99 -4.05
CA PRO A 146 10.18 14.90 -3.04
C PRO A 146 9.64 14.09 -1.85
N PRO A 147 9.73 14.62 -0.62
CA PRO A 147 9.16 13.92 0.52
C PRO A 147 7.67 13.65 0.28
N PRO A 148 7.14 12.51 0.78
CA PRO A 148 5.71 12.21 0.70
C PRO A 148 4.89 13.33 1.37
N SER A 149 3.74 13.67 0.79
CA SER A 149 2.82 14.62 1.42
C SER A 149 2.17 14.03 2.67
N GLU A 150 1.65 14.88 3.56
CA GLU A 150 0.89 14.46 4.74
C GLU A 150 -0.28 13.54 4.36
N LEU A 151 -0.98 13.83 3.26
CA LEU A 151 -2.04 12.96 2.74
C LEU A 151 -1.50 11.57 2.33
N GLU A 152 -0.32 11.50 1.71
CA GLU A 152 0.30 10.23 1.34
C GLU A 152 0.70 9.42 2.59
N LEU A 153 1.27 10.07 3.60
CA LEU A 153 1.63 9.44 4.87
C LEU A 153 0.38 8.94 5.62
N GLY A 154 -0.68 9.75 5.67
CA GLY A 154 -1.96 9.39 6.26
C GLY A 154 -2.60 8.18 5.58
N CYS A 155 -2.68 8.18 4.24
CA CYS A 155 -3.20 7.03 3.49
C CYS A 155 -2.35 5.76 3.65
N ARG A 156 -1.01 5.88 3.79
CA ARG A 156 -0.12 4.74 4.07
C ARG A 156 -0.41 4.15 5.45
N ALA A 157 -0.41 4.99 6.48
CA ALA A 157 -0.68 4.56 7.84
C ALA A 157 -2.08 3.94 7.96
N MET A 158 -3.08 4.52 7.29
CA MET A 158 -4.44 3.98 7.26
C MET A 158 -4.50 2.60 6.57
N ARG A 159 -3.78 2.41 5.45
CA ARG A 159 -3.70 1.10 4.78
C ARG A 159 -3.07 0.06 5.68
N ASP A 160 -1.98 0.41 6.35
CA ASP A 160 -1.29 -0.51 7.26
C ASP A 160 -2.18 -0.84 8.47
N GLY A 161 -2.94 0.15 8.98
CA GLY A 161 -3.96 -0.05 10.01
C GLY A 161 -5.07 -1.01 9.57
N VAL A 162 -5.58 -0.87 8.35
CA VAL A 162 -6.61 -1.76 7.77
C VAL A 162 -6.11 -3.21 7.65
N ARG A 163 -4.83 -3.42 7.29
CA ARG A 163 -4.22 -4.75 7.22
C ARG A 163 -4.14 -5.41 8.58
N HIS A 164 -3.63 -4.69 9.57
CA HIS A 164 -3.56 -5.16 10.96
C HIS A 164 -4.96 -5.39 11.54
N TYR A 165 -5.93 -4.53 11.22
CA TYR A 165 -7.32 -4.68 11.68
C TYR A 165 -7.94 -6.00 11.19
N ARG A 166 -7.66 -6.39 9.94
CA ARG A 166 -8.15 -7.65 9.39
C ARG A 166 -7.62 -8.87 10.15
N ALA A 167 -6.36 -8.81 10.59
CA ALA A 167 -5.73 -9.82 11.43
C ALA A 167 -6.16 -9.71 12.91
N GLY A 168 -6.52 -8.50 13.35
CA GLY A 168 -6.81 -8.14 14.74
C GLY A 168 -8.07 -8.77 15.34
N LEU A 169 -8.98 -9.31 14.52
CA LEU A 169 -10.12 -10.10 15.03
C LEU A 169 -9.69 -11.39 15.74
N ARG A 170 -8.43 -11.81 15.56
CA ARG A 170 -7.89 -13.05 16.13
C ARG A 170 -6.69 -12.83 17.04
N ASP A 171 -6.07 -11.66 16.96
CA ASP A 171 -4.86 -11.35 17.69
C ASP A 171 -4.95 -9.92 18.24
N GLN A 172 -5.01 -9.83 19.57
CA GLN A 172 -5.03 -8.55 20.28
C GLN A 172 -3.77 -7.71 20.03
N ALA A 173 -2.62 -8.34 19.75
CA ALA A 173 -1.41 -7.61 19.37
C ALA A 173 -1.56 -6.93 18.01
N GLU A 174 -2.18 -7.62 17.04
CA GLU A 174 -2.52 -7.05 15.73
C GLU A 174 -3.56 -5.95 15.84
N LEU A 175 -4.55 -6.09 16.73
CA LEU A 175 -5.53 -5.04 17.00
C LEU A 175 -4.89 -3.77 17.57
N LYS A 176 -3.94 -3.91 18.51
CA LYS A 176 -3.15 -2.78 19.05
C LYS A 176 -2.28 -2.12 17.98
N ARG A 177 -1.68 -2.91 17.08
CA ARG A 177 -0.93 -2.40 15.92
C ARG A 177 -1.85 -1.62 14.98
N ALA A 178 -3.04 -2.15 14.69
CA ALA A 178 -4.04 -1.49 13.88
C ALA A 178 -4.41 -0.13 14.46
N ARG A 179 -4.70 -0.09 15.76
CA ARG A 179 -5.00 1.15 16.49
C ARG A 179 -3.87 2.17 16.36
N ALA A 180 -2.63 1.80 16.65
CA ALA A 180 -1.48 2.70 16.55
C ALA A 180 -1.30 3.25 15.12
N CYS A 181 -1.55 2.43 14.10
CA CYS A 181 -1.54 2.87 12.71
C CYS A 181 -2.67 3.86 12.39
N PHE A 182 -3.89 3.64 12.90
CA PHE A 182 -5.02 4.56 12.70
C PHE A 182 -4.85 5.88 13.46
N GLU A 183 -4.21 5.88 14.63
CA GLU A 183 -3.85 7.10 15.36
C GLU A 183 -2.84 7.93 14.57
N ARG A 184 -1.77 7.31 14.06
CA ARG A 184 -0.82 7.99 13.16
C ARG A 184 -1.47 8.49 11.88
N ALA A 185 -2.38 7.71 11.31
CA ALA A 185 -3.14 8.12 10.14
C ALA A 185 -3.99 9.35 10.43
N GLN A 186 -4.62 9.41 11.61
CA GLN A 186 -5.41 10.55 12.05
C GLN A 186 -4.55 11.82 12.12
N GLU A 187 -3.39 11.77 12.78
CA GLU A 187 -2.48 12.91 12.89
C GLU A 187 -2.07 13.47 11.51
N HIS A 188 -1.67 12.60 10.59
CA HIS A 188 -1.28 12.99 9.23
C HIS A 188 -2.46 13.53 8.42
N LEU A 189 -3.64 12.92 8.52
CA LEU A 189 -4.82 13.36 7.79
C LEU A 189 -5.38 14.70 8.31
N GLU A 190 -5.29 14.96 9.62
CA GLU A 190 -5.66 16.27 10.20
C GLU A 190 -4.73 17.39 9.70
N ARG A 191 -3.41 17.12 9.63
CA ARG A 191 -2.45 18.04 9.01
C ARG A 191 -2.72 18.25 7.53
N ALA A 192 -2.97 17.18 6.77
CA ALA A 192 -3.34 17.25 5.36
C ALA A 192 -4.63 18.07 5.14
N GLN A 193 -5.59 18.01 6.06
CA GLN A 193 -6.82 18.80 5.97
C GLN A 193 -6.55 20.30 6.18
N ALA A 194 -5.63 20.65 7.07
CA ALA A 194 -5.20 22.03 7.31
C ALA A 194 -4.42 22.59 6.12
N GLU A 195 -3.65 21.75 5.42
CA GLU A 195 -2.86 22.11 4.23
C GLU A 195 -3.65 22.10 2.91
N ALA A 196 -4.90 21.63 2.93
CA ALA A 196 -5.75 21.50 1.74
C ALA A 196 -5.97 22.85 1.04
N LYS A 197 -5.73 22.89 -0.28
CA LYS A 197 -5.73 24.13 -1.07
C LYS A 197 -7.11 24.52 -1.59
N ASP A 198 -8.00 23.54 -1.73
CA ASP A 198 -9.36 23.74 -2.21
C ASP A 198 -10.38 22.89 -1.42
N GLU A 199 -11.67 23.20 -1.61
CA GLU A 199 -12.76 22.51 -0.93
C GLU A 199 -12.89 21.05 -1.33
N ALA A 200 -12.51 20.68 -2.56
CA ALA A 200 -12.59 19.31 -3.04
C ALA A 200 -11.53 18.43 -2.36
N GLU A 201 -10.30 18.92 -2.24
CA GLU A 201 -9.22 18.29 -1.47
C GLU A 201 -9.61 18.17 0.00
N ARG A 202 -10.14 19.23 0.61
CA ARG A 202 -10.60 19.20 2.00
C ARG A 202 -11.73 18.19 2.22
N ALA A 203 -12.67 18.09 1.29
CA ALA A 203 -13.75 17.11 1.33
C ALA A 203 -13.23 15.67 1.17
N GLU A 204 -12.24 15.46 0.30
CA GLU A 204 -11.60 14.16 0.14
C GLU A 204 -10.89 13.72 1.43
N VAL A 205 -10.06 14.60 2.02
CA VAL A 205 -9.35 14.32 3.28
C VAL A 205 -10.35 14.06 4.42
N SER A 206 -11.43 14.83 4.49
CA SER A 206 -12.53 14.62 5.44
C SER A 206 -13.16 13.23 5.30
N GLY A 207 -13.32 12.75 4.07
CA GLY A 207 -13.79 11.39 3.80
C GLY A 207 -12.87 10.31 4.39
N TYR A 208 -11.55 10.47 4.24
CA TYR A 208 -10.58 9.55 4.85
C TYR A 208 -10.57 9.66 6.37
N LEU A 209 -10.69 10.87 6.95
CA LEU A 209 -10.77 11.07 8.40
C LEU A 209 -11.98 10.37 9.01
N GLN A 210 -13.17 10.54 8.41
CA GLN A 210 -14.39 9.87 8.88
C GLN A 210 -14.25 8.35 8.81
N GLU A 211 -13.65 7.83 7.74
CA GLU A 211 -13.44 6.40 7.59
C GLU A 211 -12.40 5.88 8.61
N ASN A 212 -11.28 6.58 8.78
CA ASN A 212 -10.27 6.29 9.80
C ASN A 212 -10.87 6.24 11.21
N GLN A 213 -11.69 7.22 11.58
CA GLN A 213 -12.37 7.28 12.88
C GLN A 213 -13.30 6.08 13.12
N ARG A 214 -13.98 5.57 12.08
CA ARG A 214 -14.83 4.37 12.21
C ARG A 214 -14.01 3.13 12.57
N TYR A 215 -12.88 2.93 11.90
CA TYR A 215 -12.00 1.80 12.20
C TYR A 215 -11.29 1.96 13.55
N LEU A 216 -10.84 3.18 13.88
CA LEU A 216 -10.23 3.46 15.18
C LEU A 216 -11.20 3.20 16.33
N TYR A 217 -12.44 3.68 16.22
CA TYR A 217 -13.49 3.40 17.19
C TYR A 217 -13.75 1.90 17.35
N ASP A 218 -13.82 1.17 16.22
CA ASP A 218 -14.04 -0.26 16.27
C ASP A 218 -12.86 -1.02 16.89
N CYS A 219 -11.61 -0.60 16.63
CA CYS A 219 -10.43 -1.16 17.31
C CYS A 219 -10.54 -1.00 18.83
N VAL A 220 -10.83 0.21 19.31
CA VAL A 220 -10.98 0.49 20.76
C VAL A 220 -12.13 -0.32 21.37
N LYS A 221 -13.23 -0.49 20.63
CA LYS A 221 -14.34 -1.33 21.07
C LYS A 221 -13.92 -2.81 21.17
N LEU A 222 -13.22 -3.32 20.16
CA LEU A 222 -12.78 -4.72 20.11
C LEU A 222 -11.72 -5.03 21.18
N GLU A 223 -10.85 -4.08 21.52
CA GLU A 223 -9.90 -4.22 22.63
C GLU A 223 -10.62 -4.40 23.97
N LYS A 224 -11.78 -3.75 24.15
CA LYS A 224 -12.60 -3.86 25.38
C LYS A 224 -13.44 -5.14 25.44
N VAL A 225 -13.76 -5.75 24.31
CA VAL A 225 -14.56 -6.98 24.24
C VAL A 225 -13.69 -8.23 24.34
N GLY A 226 -12.43 -8.15 23.88
CA GLY A 226 -11.49 -9.26 23.90
C GLY A 226 -10.49 -9.28 25.06
N GLY A 227 -10.63 -8.39 26.04
CA GLY A 227 -9.90 -8.39 27.32
C GLY A 227 -10.84 -8.67 28.47
#